data_AF-A0A0K9PI89-F1
#
_entry.id   AF-A0A0K9PI89-F1
#
_cell.length_a   1.000
_cell.length_b   1.000
_cell.length_c   1.000
_cell.angle_alpha   90.00
_cell.angle_beta   90.00
_cell.angle_gamma   90.00
#
_symmetry.space_group_name_H-M   'P 1'
#
loop_
_entity.id
_entity.type
_entity.pdbx_description
1 polymer ?
#
loop_
_entity_poly.entity_id
_entity_poly.type
_entity_poly.pdbx_seq_one_letter_code
_entity_poly.pdbx_strand_id
1 'polypeptide(L)'
;MKFQFIYVLRRCQVLWNEMNHFIRNFQDYIMFEVLEISWACFLEEMDASKVLDDLLAPHEKYLSSIALKSLVGERLQGIFKTLFLLFDLILRFQSNIDRWFENIHIFFGEFIHTIFW
;
A
#
# COMPACT_ATOMS: atom_id res chain seq x y z
N MET A 1 31.79 2.41 -16.45
CA MET A 1 30.62 1.50 -16.53
C MET A 1 30.20 0.97 -15.15
N LYS A 2 31.07 0.33 -14.34
CA LYS A 2 30.72 -0.18 -12.99
C LYS A 2 30.14 0.87 -12.02
N PHE A 3 30.69 2.08 -11.96
CA PHE A 3 30.18 3.14 -11.09
C PHE A 3 28.75 3.60 -11.43
N GLN A 4 28.42 3.67 -12.71
CA GLN A 4 27.07 4.03 -13.19
C GLN A 4 26.05 2.95 -12.79
N PHE A 5 26.43 1.68 -12.91
CA PHE A 5 25.60 0.56 -12.48
C PHE A 5 25.31 0.58 -10.97
N ILE A 6 26.35 0.76 -10.14
CA ILE A 6 26.20 0.85 -8.67
C ILE A 6 25.32 2.05 -8.29
N TYR A 7 25.49 3.18 -8.97
CA TYR A 7 24.66 4.36 -8.75
C TYR A 7 23.18 4.09 -9.04
N VAL A 8 22.86 3.48 -10.19
CA VAL A 8 21.48 3.13 -10.55
C VAL A 8 20.88 2.14 -9.53
N LEU A 9 21.62 1.11 -9.13
CA LEU A 9 21.16 0.12 -8.15
C LEU A 9 20.83 0.77 -6.80
N ARG A 10 21.70 1.66 -6.30
CA ARG A 10 21.44 2.41 -5.06
C ARG A 10 20.19 3.27 -5.17
N ARG A 11 19.96 3.93 -6.31
CA ARG A 11 18.74 4.71 -6.54
C ARG A 11 17.50 3.83 -6.52
N CYS A 12 17.55 2.66 -7.14
CA CYS A 12 16.45 1.69 -7.08
C CYS A 12 16.17 1.23 -5.65
N GLN A 13 17.20 0.96 -4.85
CA GLN A 13 17.07 0.58 -3.44
C GLN A 13 16.40 1.68 -2.59
N VAL A 14 16.84 2.94 -2.77
CA VAL A 14 16.23 4.08 -2.07
C VAL A 14 14.76 4.21 -2.48
N LEU A 15 14.46 4.21 -3.78
CA LEU A 15 13.08 4.29 -4.27
C LEU A 15 12.21 3.15 -3.73
N TRP A 16 12.74 1.93 -3.69
CA TRP A 16 12.05 0.78 -3.12
C TRP A 16 11.72 0.99 -1.64
N ASN A 17 12.68 1.52 -0.85
CA ASN A 17 12.44 1.80 0.55
C ASN A 17 11.36 2.87 0.75
N GLU A 18 11.37 3.93 -0.05
CA GLU A 18 10.34 4.98 -0.02
C GLU A 18 8.96 4.42 -0.38
N MET A 19 8.85 3.61 -1.42
CA MET A 19 7.59 2.95 -1.82
C MET A 19 7.04 2.05 -0.69
N ASN A 20 7.90 1.27 -0.05
CA ASN A 20 7.49 0.42 1.07
C ASN A 20 7.11 1.24 2.32
N HIS A 21 7.82 2.33 2.59
CA HIS A 21 7.47 3.22 3.69
C HIS A 21 6.09 3.84 3.47
N PHE A 22 5.80 4.30 2.25
CA PHE A 22 4.48 4.80 1.87
C PHE A 22 3.39 3.73 2.09
N ILE A 23 3.60 2.50 1.60
CA ILE A 23 2.63 1.40 1.77
C ILE A 23 2.36 1.13 3.25
N ARG A 24 3.41 1.01 4.07
CA ARG A 24 3.26 0.78 5.52
C ARG A 24 2.46 1.88 6.19
N ASN A 25 2.85 3.14 5.98
CA ASN A 25 2.14 4.27 6.58
C ASN A 25 0.66 4.30 6.15
N PHE A 26 0.38 3.96 4.90
CA PHE A 26 -1.00 3.89 4.40
C PHE A 26 -1.78 2.73 5.04
N GLN A 27 -1.18 1.56 5.17
CA GLN A 27 -1.78 0.42 5.86
C GLN A 27 -2.06 0.73 7.33
N ASP A 28 -1.10 1.36 8.02
CA ASP A 28 -1.25 1.79 9.41
C ASP A 28 -2.37 2.82 9.56
N TYR A 29 -2.48 3.78 8.64
CA TYR A 29 -3.59 4.73 8.61
C TYR A 29 -4.95 4.01 8.51
N ILE A 30 -5.09 3.06 7.58
CA ILE A 30 -6.33 2.30 7.43
C ILE A 30 -6.62 1.48 8.70
N MET A 31 -5.61 0.81 9.27
CA MET A 31 -5.80 -0.03 10.44
C MET A 31 -6.18 0.78 11.69
N PHE A 32 -5.35 1.75 12.06
CA PHE A 32 -5.48 2.44 13.34
C PHE A 32 -6.49 3.59 13.26
N GLU A 33 -6.36 4.48 12.28
CA GLU A 33 -7.19 5.70 12.22
C GLU A 33 -8.57 5.45 11.63
N VAL A 34 -8.65 4.62 10.59
CA VAL A 34 -9.93 4.34 9.92
C VAL A 34 -10.71 3.27 10.65
N LEU A 35 -10.12 2.10 10.89
CA LEU A 35 -10.84 0.96 11.45
C LEU A 35 -10.92 1.00 12.98
N GLU A 36 -9.78 1.03 13.67
CA GLU A 36 -9.73 0.89 15.14
C GLU A 36 -10.42 2.06 15.86
N ILE A 37 -10.06 3.30 15.52
CA ILE A 37 -10.67 4.48 16.15
C ILE A 37 -12.17 4.58 15.82
N SER A 38 -12.58 4.36 14.57
CA SER A 38 -14.02 4.40 14.23
C SER A 38 -14.80 3.32 14.97
N TRP A 39 -14.22 2.13 15.16
CA TRP A 39 -14.84 1.05 15.91
C TRP A 39 -14.97 1.38 17.39
N ALA A 40 -13.91 1.92 18.00
CA ALA A 40 -13.96 2.37 19.39
C ALA A 40 -15.06 3.41 19.63
N CYS A 41 -15.18 4.42 18.74
CA CYS A 41 -16.28 5.39 18.83
C CYS A 41 -17.66 4.74 18.68
N PHE A 42 -17.80 3.76 17.79
CA PHE A 42 -19.08 3.06 17.63
C PHE A 42 -19.44 2.21 18.85
N LEU A 43 -18.46 1.55 19.48
CA LEU A 43 -18.67 0.81 20.72
C LEU A 43 -19.17 1.71 21.85
N GLU A 44 -18.60 2.89 22.02
CA GLU A 44 -19.05 3.87 23.02
C GLU A 44 -20.51 4.30 22.79
N GLU A 45 -20.89 4.56 21.54
CA GLU A 45 -22.27 4.93 21.18
C GLU A 45 -23.25 3.74 21.34
N MET A 46 -22.78 2.53 21.05
CA MET A 46 -23.55 1.31 21.26
C MET A 46 -23.81 1.05 22.75
N ASP A 47 -22.80 1.20 23.61
CA ASP A 47 -22.95 1.02 25.06
C ASP A 47 -23.88 2.08 25.70
N ALA A 48 -23.97 3.27 25.10
CA ALA A 48 -24.89 4.32 25.53
C ALA A 48 -26.33 4.11 25.04
N SER A 49 -26.54 3.26 24.03
CA SER A 49 -27.85 3.02 23.41
C SER A 49 -28.70 2.08 24.27
N LYS A 50 -29.96 2.45 24.50
CA LYS A 50 -30.86 1.70 25.41
C LYS A 50 -31.76 0.71 24.67
N VAL A 51 -32.12 1.02 23.42
CA VAL A 51 -32.99 0.21 22.58
C VAL A 51 -32.32 0.01 21.22
N LEU A 52 -32.61 -1.10 20.55
CA LEU A 52 -32.05 -1.44 19.23
C LEU A 52 -32.27 -0.33 18.18
N ASP A 53 -33.40 0.36 18.22
CA ASP A 53 -33.69 1.47 17.29
C ASP A 53 -32.73 2.66 17.48
N ASP A 54 -32.20 2.85 18.70
CA ASP A 54 -31.20 3.89 18.97
C ASP A 54 -29.83 3.55 18.34
N LEU A 55 -29.60 2.28 17.96
CA LEU A 55 -28.34 1.80 17.38
C LEU A 55 -28.22 2.08 15.88
N LEU A 56 -29.35 2.30 15.19
CA LEU A 56 -29.36 2.50 13.74
C LEU A 56 -28.54 3.74 13.33
N ALA A 57 -28.74 4.86 14.02
CA ALA A 57 -28.04 6.11 13.72
C ALA A 57 -26.52 6.06 14.01
N PRO A 58 -26.04 5.56 15.17
CA PRO A 58 -24.62 5.29 15.41
C PRO A 58 -23.99 4.38 14.36
N HIS A 59 -24.72 3.34 13.92
CA HIS A 59 -24.21 2.41 12.91
C HIS A 59 -24.07 3.07 11.53
N GLU A 60 -25.06 3.84 11.08
CA GLU A 60 -24.97 4.62 9.84
C GLU A 60 -23.83 5.65 9.90
N LYS A 61 -23.64 6.29 11.06
CA LYS A 61 -22.53 7.21 11.31
C LYS A 61 -21.18 6.50 11.23
N TYR A 62 -21.05 5.33 11.84
CA TYR A 62 -19.84 4.50 11.77
C TYR A 62 -19.49 4.12 10.33
N LEU A 63 -20.45 3.60 9.57
CA LEU A 63 -20.25 3.24 8.16
C LEU A 63 -19.88 4.45 7.30
N SER A 64 -20.57 5.57 7.50
CA SER A 64 -20.28 6.82 6.79
C SER A 64 -18.86 7.34 7.12
N SER A 65 -18.46 7.24 8.39
CA SER A 65 -17.10 7.60 8.84
C SER A 65 -16.05 6.75 8.13
N ILE A 66 -16.19 5.42 8.15
CA ILE A 66 -15.25 4.52 7.47
C ILE A 66 -15.22 4.78 5.97
N ALA A 67 -16.36 4.94 5.31
CA ALA A 67 -16.41 5.17 3.86
C ALA A 67 -15.70 6.48 3.46
N LEU A 68 -15.84 7.54 4.27
CA LEU A 68 -15.15 8.81 4.03
C LEU A 68 -13.65 8.71 4.33
N LYS A 69 -13.28 8.18 5.50
CA LYS A 69 -11.87 8.07 5.93
C LYS A 69 -11.07 7.09 5.08
N SER A 70 -11.67 6.02 4.58
CA SER A 70 -11.03 5.06 3.65
C SER A 70 -10.80 5.62 2.24
N LEU A 71 -11.21 6.86 1.98
CA LEU A 71 -11.09 7.55 0.69
C LEU A 71 -11.93 6.90 -0.44
N VAL A 72 -12.95 6.11 -0.10
CA VAL A 72 -13.82 5.38 -1.06
C VAL A 72 -15.04 6.21 -1.50
N GLY A 73 -15.31 7.34 -0.85
CA GLY A 73 -16.45 8.21 -1.18
C GLY A 73 -16.36 8.87 -2.56
N GLU A 74 -17.52 9.13 -3.19
CA GLU A 74 -17.61 9.73 -4.54
C GLU A 74 -16.84 11.04 -4.69
N ARG A 75 -16.83 11.87 -3.65
CA ARG A 75 -16.09 13.14 -3.61
C ARG A 75 -14.56 12.97 -3.64
N LEU A 76 -14.07 11.78 -3.29
CA LEU A 76 -12.65 11.47 -3.17
C LEU A 76 -12.14 10.60 -4.32
N GLN A 77 -12.95 10.37 -5.36
CA GLN A 77 -12.59 9.54 -6.52
C GLN A 77 -11.27 9.95 -7.18
N GLY A 78 -10.94 11.25 -7.23
CA GLY A 78 -9.67 11.72 -7.80
C GLY A 78 -8.44 11.25 -7.01
N ILE A 79 -8.54 11.30 -5.67
CA ILE A 79 -7.48 10.83 -4.78
C ILE A 79 -7.39 9.31 -4.84
N PHE A 80 -8.53 8.61 -4.80
CA PHE A 80 -8.58 7.16 -4.94
C PHE A 80 -7.93 6.68 -6.23
N LYS A 81 -8.25 7.32 -7.38
CA LYS A 81 -7.60 7.01 -8.66
C LYS A 81 -6.09 7.21 -8.62
N THR A 82 -5.63 8.32 -8.04
CA THR A 82 -4.19 8.60 -7.89
C THR A 82 -3.50 7.53 -7.02
N LEU A 83 -4.14 7.14 -5.92
CA LEU A 83 -3.63 6.11 -5.01
C LEU A 83 -3.55 4.73 -5.71
N PHE A 84 -4.57 4.36 -6.50
CA PHE A 84 -4.57 3.14 -7.29
C PHE A 84 -3.46 3.14 -8.35
N LEU A 85 -3.29 4.26 -9.05
CA LEU A 85 -2.18 4.41 -10.01
C LEU A 85 -0.82 4.29 -9.32
N LEU A 86 -0.68 4.84 -8.11
CA LEU A 86 0.54 4.73 -7.33
C LEU A 86 0.82 3.28 -6.92
N PHE A 87 -0.18 2.54 -6.43
CA PHE A 87 -0.03 1.13 -6.10
C PHE A 87 0.33 0.28 -7.32
N ASP A 88 -0.33 0.50 -8.45
CA ASP A 88 0.01 -0.16 -9.73
C ASP A 88 1.45 0.15 -10.15
N LEU A 89 1.89 1.41 -10.01
CA LEU A 89 3.28 1.80 -10.29
C LEU A 89 4.28 1.07 -9.38
N ILE A 90 3.97 0.92 -8.09
CA ILE A 90 4.82 0.20 -7.13
C ILE A 90 4.91 -1.29 -7.51
N LEU A 91 3.79 -1.93 -7.83
CA LEU A 91 3.75 -3.34 -8.25
C LEU A 91 4.52 -3.57 -9.55
N ARG A 92 4.39 -2.66 -10.52
CA ARG A 92 5.17 -2.69 -11.77
C ARG A 92 6.65 -2.49 -11.51
N PHE A 93 7.00 -1.60 -10.59
CA PHE A 93 8.39 -1.38 -10.21
C PHE A 93 9.00 -2.65 -9.60
N GLN A 94 8.29 -3.28 -8.66
CA GLN A 94 8.69 -4.57 -8.08
C GLN A 94 8.88 -5.65 -9.16
N SER A 95 7.89 -5.85 -10.02
CA SER A 95 7.93 -6.86 -11.09
C SER A 95 9.11 -6.64 -12.05
N ASN A 96 9.44 -5.37 -12.35
CA ASN A 96 10.58 -5.05 -13.21
C ASN A 96 11.92 -5.31 -12.53
N ILE A 97 12.03 -5.04 -11.22
CA ILE A 97 13.22 -5.37 -10.45
C ILE A 97 13.43 -6.88 -10.40
N ASP A 98 12.39 -7.65 -10.09
CA ASP A 98 12.46 -9.11 -9.98
C ASP A 98 12.92 -9.72 -11.31
N ARG A 99 12.28 -9.34 -12.42
CA ARG A 99 12.68 -9.77 -13.77
C ARG A 99 14.12 -9.39 -14.11
N TRP A 100 14.56 -8.20 -13.70
CA TRP A 100 15.93 -7.75 -13.95
C TRP A 100 16.96 -8.59 -13.18
N PHE A 101 16.68 -8.93 -11.93
CA PHE A 101 17.52 -9.83 -11.14
C PHE A 101 17.58 -11.25 -11.71
N GLU A 102 16.44 -11.80 -12.16
CA GLU A 102 16.38 -13.09 -12.84
C GLU A 102 17.25 -13.11 -14.10
N ASN A 103 17.11 -12.10 -14.97
CA ASN A 103 17.89 -11.98 -16.20
C ASN A 103 19.40 -11.89 -15.93
N ILE A 104 19.81 -11.16 -14.89
CA ILE A 104 21.21 -11.10 -14.48
C ILE A 104 21.70 -12.47 -14.02
N HIS A 105 20.90 -13.18 -13.22
CA HIS A 105 21.27 -14.51 -12.74
C HIS A 105 21.44 -15.51 -13.89
N ILE A 106 20.52 -15.50 -14.86
CA ILE A 106 20.58 -16.32 -16.08
C ILE A 106 21.83 -15.98 -16.89
N PHE A 107 22.08 -14.70 -17.15
CA PHE A 107 23.27 -14.26 -17.91
C PHE A 107 24.57 -14.72 -17.25
N PHE A 108 24.68 -14.61 -15.91
CA PHE A 108 25.85 -15.13 -15.20
C PHE A 108 25.96 -16.65 -15.27
N GLY A 109 24.84 -17.38 -15.23
CA GLY A 109 24.79 -18.83 -15.41
C GLY A 109 25.27 -19.28 -16.80
N GLU A 110 24.76 -18.65 -17.86
CA GLU A 110 25.17 -18.89 -19.25
C GLU A 110 26.64 -18.51 -19.49
N PHE A 111 27.09 -17.39 -18.91
CA PHE A 111 28.48 -16.95 -19.00
C PHE A 111 29.44 -17.95 -18.35
N ILE A 112 29.09 -18.51 -17.18
CA ILE A 112 29.86 -19.57 -16.53
C ILE A 112 29.85 -20.83 -17.41
N HIS A 113 28.70 -21.24 -17.93
CA HIS A 113 28.63 -22.40 -18.83
C HIS A 113 29.48 -22.21 -20.10
N THR A 114 29.53 -21.01 -20.66
CA THR A 114 30.33 -20.70 -21.87
C THR A 114 31.83 -20.62 -21.61
N ILE A 115 32.25 -20.38 -20.35
CA ILE A 115 33.67 -20.30 -19.97
C ILE A 115 34.22 -21.66 -19.52
N PHE A 116 33.38 -22.49 -18.89
CA PHE A 116 33.79 -23.74 -18.28
C PHE A 116 33.43 -25.00 -19.11
N TRP A 117 32.74 -24.84 -20.25
CA TRP A 117 32.49 -25.87 -21.28
C TRP A 117 32.75 -25.28 -22.66
#